data_AF-A0A537IIH1-F1
#
_entry.id   AF-A0A537IIH1-F1
#
_cell.length_a   1.000
_cell.length_b   1.000
_cell.length_c   1.000
_cell.angle_alpha   90.00
_cell.angle_beta   90.00
_cell.angle_gamma   90.00
#
_symmetry.space_group_name_H-M   'P 1'
#
loop_
_entity.id
_entity.type
_entity.pdbx_description
1 polymer ?
#
loop_
_entity_poly.entity_id
_entity_poly.type
_entity_poly.pdbx_seq_one_letter_code
_entity_poly.pdbx_strand_id
1 'polypeptide(L)'
;MKQTLIFLLLLMLYTGNLNAQAPSVGETIEPEFAITTVPEKWSKESAVVIGQKSEYLFTRLVSGKRYTTVVRIKEYVHKRIKLQDKNALEKFSTFYYVTMGKDGQA
;
A
#
# COMPACT_ATOMS: atom_id res chain seq x y z
N MET A 1 16.34 11.64 -48.77
CA MET A 1 17.05 10.79 -47.78
C MET A 1 17.28 11.47 -46.43
N LYS A 2 17.80 12.71 -46.36
CA LYS A 2 18.08 13.37 -45.06
C LYS A 2 16.83 13.71 -44.23
N GLN A 3 15.75 14.19 -44.85
CA GLN A 3 14.50 14.51 -44.15
C GLN A 3 13.75 13.27 -43.64
N THR A 4 13.81 12.17 -44.40
CA THR A 4 13.21 10.88 -44.02
C THR A 4 13.88 10.28 -42.79
N LEU A 5 15.20 10.45 -42.65
CA LEU A 5 15.96 9.98 -41.50
C LEU A 5 15.65 10.79 -40.22
N ILE A 6 15.47 12.11 -40.35
CA ILE A 6 15.07 13.00 -39.25
C ILE A 6 13.66 12.65 -38.76
N PHE A 7 12.74 12.36 -39.68
CA PHE A 7 11.37 11.99 -39.33
C PHE A 7 11.30 10.64 -38.58
N LEU A 8 12.13 9.67 -38.98
CA LEU A 8 12.25 8.38 -38.30
C LEU A 8 12.83 8.52 -36.89
N LEU A 9 13.81 9.41 -36.71
CA LEU A 9 14.43 9.69 -35.42
C LEU A 9 13.45 10.38 -34.44
N LEU A 10 12.65 11.32 -34.94
CA LEU A 10 11.57 11.97 -34.18
C LEU A 10 10.48 10.97 -33.75
N LEU A 11 10.16 10.00 -34.61
CA LEU A 11 9.18 8.96 -34.29
C LEU A 11 9.67 8.04 -33.14
N MET A 12 10.95 7.68 -33.12
CA MET A 12 11.53 6.86 -32.05
C MET A 12 11.64 7.61 -30.70
N LEU A 13 11.84 8.93 -30.73
CA LEU A 13 11.85 9.76 -29.52
C LEU A 13 10.44 9.90 -28.90
N TYR A 14 9.39 9.79 -29.71
CA TYR A 14 7.99 9.83 -29.25
C TYR A 14 7.55 8.53 -28.55
N THR A 15 8.14 7.38 -28.88
CA THR A 15 7.77 6.09 -28.27
C THR A 15 8.44 5.81 -26.91
N GLY A 16 9.35 6.67 -26.46
CA GLY A 16 10.22 6.40 -25.31
C GLY A 16 9.62 6.56 -23.91
N ASN A 17 8.43 7.15 -23.74
CA ASN A 17 7.93 7.54 -22.42
C ASN A 17 6.46 7.14 -22.16
N LEU A 18 6.10 5.88 -22.38
CA LEU A 18 4.79 5.35 -21.97
C LEU A 18 4.90 4.02 -21.22
N ASN A 19 5.77 3.97 -20.21
CA ASN A 19 5.64 2.99 -19.14
C ASN A 19 5.26 3.74 -17.86
N ALA A 20 3.97 4.04 -17.71
CA ALA A 20 3.46 4.41 -16.39
C ALA A 20 3.65 3.19 -15.48
N GLN A 21 4.53 3.29 -14.48
CA GLN A 21 4.71 2.25 -13.48
C GLN A 21 3.34 1.94 -12.85
N ALA A 22 2.98 0.65 -12.79
CA ALA A 22 1.73 0.27 -12.17
C ALA A 22 1.71 0.79 -10.73
N PRO A 23 0.60 1.41 -10.27
CA PRO A 23 0.53 1.90 -8.90
C PRO A 23 0.80 0.75 -7.93
N SER A 24 1.72 1.00 -7.02
CA SER A 24 2.20 0.11 -5.98
C SER A 24 1.65 0.57 -4.63
N VAL A 25 1.62 -0.34 -3.66
CA VAL A 25 1.07 -0.07 -2.33
C VAL A 25 2.17 -0.34 -1.31
N GLY A 26 2.37 0.57 -0.37
CA GLY A 26 3.37 0.45 0.69
C GLY A 26 4.81 0.76 0.30
N GLU A 27 5.06 1.43 -0.83
CA GLU A 27 6.42 1.79 -1.27
C GLU A 27 6.99 3.01 -0.52
N THR A 28 6.14 3.90 -0.03
CA THR A 28 6.56 5.10 0.70
C THR A 28 6.21 4.97 2.17
N ILE A 29 7.22 5.12 3.04
CA ILE A 29 7.05 5.31 4.48
C ILE A 29 7.04 6.80 4.76
N GLU A 30 5.96 7.31 5.32
CA GLU A 30 5.81 8.73 5.57
C GLU A 30 6.50 9.20 6.85
N PRO A 31 6.91 10.49 6.92
CA PRO A 31 7.60 11.05 8.08
C PRO A 31 6.81 10.93 9.39
N GLU A 32 5.48 10.88 9.36
CA GLU A 32 4.64 10.76 10.56
C GLU A 32 4.88 9.42 11.28
N PHE A 33 5.36 8.39 10.57
CA PHE A 33 5.76 7.13 11.19
C PHE A 33 7.09 7.21 11.95
N ALA A 34 7.85 8.29 11.84
CA ALA A 34 9.06 8.51 12.65
C ALA A 34 8.73 8.96 14.09
N ILE A 35 7.51 9.45 14.34
CA ILE A 35 7.08 9.92 15.66
C ILE A 35 6.99 8.73 16.61
N THR A 36 7.57 8.88 17.80
CA THR A 36 7.57 7.84 18.85
C THR A 36 6.90 8.27 20.15
N THR A 37 6.50 9.53 20.24
CA THR A 37 5.91 10.13 21.44
C THR A 37 4.43 9.76 21.57
N VAL A 38 4.03 9.36 22.77
CA VAL A 38 2.62 9.15 23.10
C VAL A 38 2.06 10.44 23.72
N PRO A 39 0.90 10.94 23.25
CA PRO A 39 0.22 12.06 23.90
C PRO A 39 -0.05 11.79 25.40
N GLU A 40 0.16 12.79 26.25
CA GLU A 40 0.05 12.66 27.72
C GLU A 40 -1.29 12.08 28.19
N LYS A 41 -2.38 12.43 27.50
CA LYS A 41 -3.73 11.89 27.76
C LYS A 41 -3.83 10.35 27.69
N TRP A 42 -2.90 9.68 27.01
CA TRP A 42 -2.86 8.22 26.85
C TRP A 42 -1.69 7.57 27.58
N SER A 43 -1.03 8.29 28.48
CA SER A 43 0.12 7.81 29.27
C SER A 43 -0.20 6.62 30.18
N LYS A 44 -1.47 6.44 30.55
CA LYS A 44 -1.93 5.35 31.43
C LYS A 44 -2.41 4.11 30.67
N GLU A 45 -2.43 4.16 29.33
CA GLU A 45 -2.86 3.03 28.52
C GLU A 45 -1.74 2.00 28.37
N SER A 46 -2.08 0.72 28.33
CA SER A 46 -1.11 -0.37 28.16
C SER A 46 -0.37 -0.33 26.82
N ALA A 47 -1.08 0.04 25.76
CA ALA A 47 -0.54 0.18 24.41
C ALA A 47 -1.30 1.26 23.64
N VAL A 48 -0.60 2.02 22.80
CA VAL A 48 -1.19 3.12 22.03
C VAL A 48 -0.78 3.00 20.57
N VAL A 49 -1.75 3.06 19.67
CA VAL A 49 -1.50 3.22 18.23
C VAL A 49 -1.09 4.67 17.99
N ILE A 50 0.17 4.90 17.64
CA ILE A 50 0.74 6.24 17.42
C ILE A 50 0.82 6.61 15.93
N GLY A 51 0.59 5.64 15.05
CA GLY A 51 0.46 5.87 13.61
C GLY A 51 -0.31 4.74 12.97
N GLN A 52 -1.20 5.07 12.03
CA GLN A 52 -1.91 4.10 11.20
C GLN A 52 -2.08 4.65 9.80
N LYS A 53 -1.73 3.83 8.82
CA LYS A 53 -1.93 4.08 7.40
C LYS A 53 -2.55 2.84 6.78
N SER A 54 -3.56 3.09 5.95
CA SER A 54 -4.21 2.07 5.14
C SER A 54 -4.24 2.56 3.70
N GLU A 55 -3.74 1.76 2.78
CA GLU A 55 -3.80 2.01 1.35
C GLU A 55 -4.54 0.88 0.66
N TYR A 56 -5.41 1.26 -0.28
CA TYR A 56 -6.19 0.33 -1.09
C TYR A 56 -5.93 0.58 -2.56
N LEU A 57 -5.50 -0.46 -3.25
CA LEU A 57 -5.39 -0.45 -4.71
C LEU A 57 -6.48 -1.32 -5.31
N PHE A 58 -7.37 -0.67 -6.07
CA PHE A 58 -8.44 -1.31 -6.81
C PHE A 58 -7.99 -1.55 -8.26
N THR A 59 -7.95 -2.80 -8.69
CA THR A 59 -7.62 -3.15 -10.08
C THR A 59 -8.80 -3.90 -10.70
N ARG A 60 -9.29 -3.39 -11.83
CA ARG A 60 -10.29 -4.12 -12.63
C ARG A 60 -9.59 -5.23 -13.40
N LEU A 61 -10.03 -6.47 -13.22
CA LEU A 61 -9.61 -7.58 -14.07
C LEU A 61 -10.56 -7.67 -15.27
N VAL A 62 -10.01 -7.49 -16.47
CA VAL A 62 -10.73 -7.80 -17.71
C VAL A 62 -10.42 -9.26 -18.06
N SER A 63 -11.35 -10.17 -17.78
CA SER A 63 -11.27 -11.56 -18.23
C SER A 63 -12.14 -11.73 -19.49
N GLY A 64 -11.61 -12.35 -20.54
CA GLY A 64 -12.18 -12.34 -21.89
C GLY A 64 -13.56 -12.99 -22.06
N LYS A 65 -14.23 -12.62 -23.16
CA LYS A 65 -15.48 -13.10 -23.81
C LYS A 65 -16.74 -13.42 -22.98
N ARG A 66 -16.69 -13.60 -21.65
CA ARG A 66 -17.87 -13.77 -20.78
C ARG A 66 -17.70 -12.92 -19.53
N TYR A 67 -18.20 -11.69 -19.60
CA TYR A 67 -17.92 -10.60 -18.67
C TYR A 67 -18.51 -10.84 -17.27
N THR A 68 -17.67 -11.30 -16.34
CA THR A 68 -17.85 -10.99 -14.92
C THR A 68 -16.78 -9.98 -14.54
N THR A 69 -17.19 -8.75 -14.25
CA THR A 69 -16.28 -7.68 -13.84
C THR A 69 -15.84 -7.94 -12.41
N VAL A 70 -14.68 -8.57 -12.21
CA VAL A 70 -14.11 -8.77 -10.87
C VAL A 70 -13.17 -7.62 -10.54
N VAL A 71 -13.35 -7.01 -9.36
CA VAL A 71 -12.43 -6.02 -8.80
C VAL A 71 -11.47 -6.76 -7.87
N ARG A 72 -10.17 -6.64 -8.12
CA ARG A 72 -9.14 -7.07 -7.18
C ARG A 72 -8.78 -5.91 -6.28
N ILE A 73 -8.76 -6.16 -4.98
CA ILE A 73 -8.33 -5.20 -3.96
C ILE A 73 -6.99 -5.68 -3.44
N LYS A 74 -5.97 -4.82 -3.46
CA LYS A 74 -4.75 -5.01 -2.67
C LYS A 74 -4.80 -4.01 -1.52
N GLU A 75 -4.66 -4.52 -0.31
CA GLU A 75 -4.63 -3.71 0.91
C GLU A 75 -3.21 -3.71 1.48
N TYR A 76 -2.76 -2.55 1.93
CA TYR A 76 -1.57 -2.40 2.74
C TYR A 76 -1.94 -1.65 4.02
N VAL A 77 -1.55 -2.21 5.15
CA VAL A 77 -1.80 -1.63 6.46
C VAL A 77 -0.47 -1.50 7.19
N HIS A 78 -0.08 -0.26 7.52
CA HIS A 78 1.07 0.04 8.35
C HIS A 78 0.58 0.65 9.66
N LYS A 79 0.84 -0.03 10.77
CA LYS A 79 0.53 0.43 12.12
C LYS A 79 1.80 0.54 12.94
N ARG A 80 1.96 1.65 13.66
CA ARG A 80 2.98 1.84 14.67
C ARG A 80 2.31 1.87 16.03
N ILE A 81 2.71 0.94 16.89
CA ILE A 81 2.10 0.75 18.21
C ILE A 81 3.20 0.90 19.27
N LYS A 82 2.98 1.79 20.23
CA LYS A 82 3.81 1.91 21.42
C LYS A 82 3.24 1.03 22.51
N LEU A 83 3.99 0.00 22.89
CA LEU A 83 3.70 -0.79 24.10
C LEU A 83 4.31 -0.03 25.29
N GLN A 84 3.47 0.36 26.26
CA GLN A 84 3.87 1.22 27.38
C GLN A 84 4.17 0.45 28.66
N ASP A 85 3.56 -0.74 28.84
CA ASP A 85 3.80 -1.59 29.99
C ASP A 85 4.48 -2.92 29.63
N LYS A 86 5.07 -3.57 30.65
CA LYS A 86 5.81 -4.83 30.51
C LYS A 86 4.93 -6.01 30.12
N ASN A 87 3.69 -6.05 30.61
CA ASN A 87 2.75 -7.13 30.29
C ASN A 87 2.31 -7.07 28.82
N ALA A 88 2.11 -5.87 28.27
CA ALA A 88 1.76 -5.65 26.87
C ALA A 88 2.85 -6.19 25.94
N LEU A 89 4.13 -6.01 26.31
CA LEU A 89 5.27 -6.53 25.57
C LEU A 89 5.38 -8.06 25.66
N GLU A 90 5.28 -8.62 26.86
CA GLU A 90 5.62 -10.02 27.13
C GLU A 90 4.46 -11.01 26.90
N LYS A 91 3.21 -10.56 27.06
CA LYS A 91 2.04 -11.45 27.03
C LYS A 91 1.05 -11.18 25.90
N PHE A 92 1.01 -9.95 25.39
CA PHE A 92 -0.05 -9.49 24.48
C PHE A 92 0.48 -8.93 23.16
N SER A 93 1.73 -9.22 22.79
CA SER A 93 2.38 -8.71 21.57
C SER A 93 2.01 -9.49 20.29
N THR A 94 1.05 -10.40 20.35
CA THR A 94 0.57 -11.13 19.17
C THR A 94 -0.58 -10.38 18.50
N PHE A 95 -0.42 -10.08 17.21
CA PHE A 95 -1.43 -9.43 16.39
C PHE A 95 -1.97 -10.42 15.35
N TYR A 96 -3.29 -10.57 15.30
CA TYR A 96 -3.97 -11.35 14.27
C TYR A 96 -4.53 -10.41 13.21
N TYR A 97 -4.28 -10.73 11.95
CA TYR A 97 -4.83 -10.02 10.80
C TYR A 97 -5.73 -10.99 10.04
N VAL A 98 -7.02 -10.67 9.96
CA VAL A 98 -7.96 -11.43 9.14
C VAL A 98 -7.89 -10.84 7.74
N THR A 99 -7.36 -11.62 6.80
CA THR A 99 -7.45 -11.30 5.37
C THR A 99 -8.59 -12.10 4.78
N MET A 100 -9.47 -11.48 3.99
CA MET A 100 -10.47 -12.22 3.24
C MET A 100 -9.78 -13.32 2.41
N GLY A 101 -10.22 -14.58 2.58
CA GLY A 101 -9.74 -15.71 1.80
C GLY A 101 -10.07 -15.54 0.32
N LYS A 102 -9.43 -16.35 -0.55
CA LYS A 102 -9.73 -16.36 -2.00
C LYS A 102 -11.21 -16.67 -2.31
N ASP A 103 -11.92 -17.25 -1.36
CA ASP A 103 -13.34 -17.62 -1.36
C ASP A 103 -14.26 -16.50 -0.85
N GLY A 104 -13.72 -15.37 -0.40
CA GLY A 104 -14.49 -14.24 0.11
C GLY A 104 -15.07 -14.43 1.50
N GLN A 105 -14.64 -15.48 2.22
CA GLN A 105 -14.99 -15.68 3.64
C GLN A 105 -13.85 -15.16 4.53
N ALA A 106 -14.21 -14.69 5.72
CA ALA A 106 -13.31 -14.17 6.75
C ALA A 106 -13.04 -15.22 7.82
#